data_AF-A0A3D0DUE7-F1
#
_entry.id   AF-A0A3D0DUE7-F1
#
_cell.length_a   1.000
_cell.length_b   1.000
_cell.length_c   1.000
_cell.angle_alpha   90.00
_cell.angle_beta   90.00
_cell.angle_gamma   90.00
#
_symmetry.space_group_name_H-M   'P 1'
#
loop_
_entity.id
_entity.type
_entity.pdbx_description
1 polymer ?
#
loop_
_entity_poly.entity_id
_entity_poly.type
_entity_poly.pdbx_seq_one_letter_code
_entity_poly.pdbx_strand_id
1 'polypeptide(L)' 'VELDTACRADGGALEALVRQLDFFGAAPPCGVGADIPRWEITVEDGAQRKTVTLLDDGSLGATGWPALLEHLRSAS' A
#
# COMPACT_ATOMS: atom_id res chain seq x y z
N VAL A 1 2.12 4.60 10.81
CA VAL A 1 1.44 5.92 10.81
C VAL A 1 0.03 5.71 10.32
N GLU A 2 -0.95 6.41 10.88
CA GLU A 2 -2.31 6.43 10.34
C GLU A 2 -2.45 7.67 9.45
N LEU A 3 -3.06 7.52 8.27
CA LEU A 3 -3.24 8.58 7.30
C LEU A 3 -4.73 8.67 6.94
N ASP A 4 -5.36 9.76 7.36
CA ASP A 4 -6.71 10.09 6.91
C ASP A 4 -6.64 10.81 5.56
N THR A 5 -7.03 10.12 4.48
CA THR A 5 -7.04 10.69 3.12
C THR A 5 -8.01 11.85 2.98
N ALA A 6 -9.09 11.90 3.76
CA ALA A 6 -10.08 12.98 3.68
C ALA A 6 -9.52 14.33 4.20
N CYS A 7 -8.55 14.27 5.10
CA CYS A 7 -7.93 15.45 5.72
C CYS A 7 -6.66 15.94 4.98
N ARG A 8 -6.32 15.36 3.82
CA ARG A 8 -5.05 15.61 3.13
C ARG A 8 -5.24 16.17 1.73
N ALA A 9 -4.35 17.08 1.33
CA ALA A 9 -4.34 17.66 -0.01
C ALA A 9 -4.00 16.62 -1.10
N ASP A 10 -3.19 15.63 -0.78
CA ASP A 10 -2.80 14.50 -1.65
C ASP A 10 -3.72 13.27 -1.50
N GLY A 11 -4.75 13.35 -0.65
CA GLY A 11 -5.63 12.22 -0.31
C GLY A 11 -6.25 11.54 -1.52
N GLY A 12 -6.77 12.32 -2.48
CA GLY A 12 -7.36 11.77 -3.70
C GLY A 12 -6.36 11.01 -4.58
N ALA A 13 -5.08 11.41 -4.59
CA ALA A 13 -4.03 10.69 -5.31
C ALA A 13 -3.70 9.36 -4.62
N LEU A 14 -3.64 9.35 -3.29
CA LEU A 14 -3.44 8.14 -2.51
C LEU A 14 -4.58 7.14 -2.70
N GLU A 15 -5.83 7.61 -2.67
CA GLU A 15 -6.98 6.74 -2.94
C GLU A 15 -6.99 6.21 -4.37
N ALA A 16 -6.55 7.00 -5.36
CA ALA A 16 -6.42 6.54 -6.73
C ALA A 16 -5.39 5.40 -6.86
N LEU A 17 -4.25 5.48 -6.16
CA LEU A 17 -3.25 4.42 -6.13
C LEU A 17 -3.80 3.13 -5.50
N VAL A 18 -4.55 3.24 -4.41
CA VAL A 18 -5.24 2.11 -3.77
C VAL A 18 -6.22 1.44 -4.73
N ARG A 19 -7.00 2.22 -5.49
CA ARG A 19 -7.95 1.70 -6.48
C ARG A 19 -7.25 1.06 -7.68
N GLN A 20 -6.18 1.67 -8.19
CA GLN A 20 -5.38 1.12 -9.31
C GLN A 20 -4.72 -0.22 -8.96
N LEU A 21 -4.38 -0.41 -7.69
CA LEU A 21 -3.86 -1.66 -7.17
C LEU A 21 -4.91 -2.75 -7.02
N ASP A 22 -6.19 -2.43 -7.20
CA ASP A 22 -7.30 -3.28 -6.80
C ASP A 22 -7.10 -3.77 -5.35
N PHE A 23 -6.69 -2.89 -4.43
CA PHE A 23 -6.16 -3.27 -3.12
C PHE A 23 -7.04 -4.29 -2.38
N PHE A 24 -8.37 -4.13 -2.45
CA PHE A 24 -9.34 -5.03 -1.83
C PHE A 24 -9.38 -6.43 -2.48
N GLY A 25 -9.12 -6.56 -3.79
CA GLY A 25 -8.98 -7.84 -4.49
C GLY A 25 -7.54 -8.37 -4.58
N ALA A 26 -6.53 -7.52 -4.35
CA ALA A 26 -5.13 -7.87 -4.55
C ALA A 26 -4.64 -8.99 -3.62
N ALA A 27 -3.93 -9.94 -4.19
CA ALA A 27 -3.09 -10.91 -3.48
C ALA A 27 -1.62 -10.52 -3.73
N PRO A 28 -0.96 -9.82 -2.81
CA PRO A 28 0.42 -9.40 -3.03
C PRO A 28 1.35 -10.61 -3.03
N PRO A 29 2.46 -10.55 -3.79
CA PRO A 29 3.43 -11.62 -3.78
C PRO A 29 3.99 -11.83 -2.38
N CYS A 30 3.93 -13.07 -1.90
CA CYS A 30 4.61 -13.49 -0.68
C CYS A 30 6.10 -13.67 -1.02
N GLY A 31 6.92 -12.65 -0.74
CA GLY A 31 8.38 -12.80 -0.82
C GLY A 31 8.91 -13.80 0.22
N VAL A 32 10.13 -14.29 0.02
CA VAL A 32 10.83 -15.14 0.99
C VAL A 32 12.27 -14.64 1.14
N GLY A 33 12.64 -14.27 2.36
CA GLY A 33 14.01 -13.95 2.73
C GLY A 33 14.11 -13.43 4.15
N ALA A 34 15.24 -13.72 4.79
CA ALA A 34 15.58 -13.15 6.08
C ALA A 34 16.13 -11.74 5.84
N ASP A 35 15.66 -10.74 6.60
CA ASP A 35 16.08 -9.33 6.51
C ASP A 35 15.50 -8.50 5.35
N ILE A 36 14.32 -8.86 4.84
CA ILE A 36 13.61 -8.03 3.85
C ILE A 36 12.69 -7.03 4.57
N PRO A 37 12.69 -5.73 4.18
CA PRO A 37 11.75 -4.75 4.71
C PRO A 37 10.30 -5.19 4.52
N ARG A 38 9.56 -5.25 5.63
CA ARG A 38 8.15 -5.64 5.66
C ARG A 38 7.26 -4.42 5.82
N TRP A 39 6.26 -4.32 4.96
CA TRP A 39 5.17 -3.34 5.07
C TRP A 39 3.90 -4.04 5.52
N GLU A 40 3.20 -3.43 6.47
CA GLU A 40 1.83 -3.79 6.81
C GLU A 40 0.95 -2.56 6.56
N ILE A 41 0.05 -2.67 5.59
CA ILE A 41 -0.80 -1.58 5.14
C ILE A 41 -2.24 -1.98 5.41
N THR A 42 -2.94 -1.18 6.20
CA THR A 42 -4.39 -1.32 6.39
C THR A 42 -5.08 -0.17 5.66
N VAL A 43 -6.03 -0.51 4.79
CA VAL A 43 -6.91 0.45 4.13
C VAL A 43 -8.32 0.26 4.67
N GLU A 44 -8.95 1.37 5.03
CA GLU A 44 -10.34 1.46 5.47
C GLU A 44 -11.10 2.37 4.50
N ASP A 45 -12.10 1.82 3.81
CA ASP A 45 -13.01 2.55 2.90
C ASP A 45 -14.45 2.22 3.29
N GLY A 46 -15.07 3.12 4.07
CA GLY A 46 -16.40 2.89 4.64
C GLY A 46 -16.45 1.63 5.52
N ALA A 47 -17.22 0.62 5.07
CA ALA A 47 -17.34 -0.67 5.76
C ALA A 47 -16.27 -1.70 5.33
N GLN A 48 -15.48 -1.40 4.30
CA GLN A 48 -14.43 -2.28 3.82
C GLN A 48 -13.13 -1.99 4.57
N ARG A 49 -12.56 -3.01 5.20
CA ARG A 49 -11.24 -2.95 5.84
C ARG A 49 -10.41 -4.12 5.37
N LYS A 50 -9.22 -3.84 4.84
CA LYS A 50 -8.27 -4.88 4.43
C LYS A 50 -6.87 -4.53 4.87
N THR A 51 -6.20 -5.52 5.43
CA THR A 51 -4.78 -5.43 5.75
C THR A 51 -4.01 -6.31 4.78
N VAL A 52 -2.98 -5.73 4.19
CA VAL A 52 -2.05 -6.40 3.29
C VAL A 52 -0.66 -6.33 3.91
N THR A 53 0.02 -7.46 3.90
CA THR A 53 1.45 -7.53 4.15
C THR A 53 2.21 -7.62 2.83
N LEU A 54 3.24 -6.80 2.69
CA LEU A 54 4.16 -6.85 1.56
C LEU A 54 5.59 -7.02 2.07
N LEU A 55 6.40 -7.72 1.28
CA LEU A 55 7.84 -7.74 1.45
C LEU A 55 8.46 -6.97 0.29
N ASP A 56 9.30 -5.99 0.59
CA ASP A 56 10.02 -5.19 -0.41
C ASP A 56 11.30 -5.93 -0.84
N ASP A 57 11.12 -7.10 -1.46
CA ASP A 57 12.20 -8.02 -1.91
C ASP A 57 12.67 -7.75 -3.35
N GLY A 58 12.23 -6.63 -3.93
CA GLY A 58 12.44 -6.29 -5.34
C GLY A 58 11.44 -6.93 -6.31
N SER A 59 10.59 -7.87 -5.89
CA SER A 59 9.57 -8.49 -6.75
C SER A 59 8.39 -7.56 -7.08
N LEU A 60 8.28 -6.44 -6.36
CA LEU A 60 7.22 -5.45 -6.55
C LEU A 60 7.37 -4.62 -7.83
N GLY A 61 8.52 -4.68 -8.51
CA GLY A 61 8.89 -3.76 -9.61
C GLY A 61 7.96 -3.74 -10.84
N ALA A 62 7.16 -4.79 -11.06
CA ALA A 62 6.16 -4.84 -12.15
C ALA A 62 4.71 -4.57 -11.70
N THR A 63 4.51 -4.26 -10.41
CA THR A 63 3.19 -4.06 -9.80
C THR A 63 2.99 -2.56 -9.47
N GLY A 64 1.77 -2.10 -9.22
CA GLY A 64 1.52 -0.71 -8.77
C GLY A 64 2.02 -0.41 -7.33
N TRP A 65 2.55 -1.41 -6.62
CA TRP A 65 2.93 -1.32 -5.22
C TRP A 65 4.07 -0.33 -4.94
N PRO A 66 5.14 -0.25 -5.77
CA PRO A 66 6.23 0.71 -5.55
C PRO A 66 5.74 2.16 -5.50
N ALA A 67 4.77 2.53 -6.33
CA ALA A 67 4.21 3.89 -6.35
C ALA A 67 3.44 4.21 -5.06
N LEU A 68 2.64 3.26 -4.55
CA LEU A 68 1.97 3.40 -3.25
C LEU A 68 3.00 3.52 -2.11
N LEU A 69 4.01 2.65 -2.08
CA LEU A 69 5.04 2.65 -1.03
C LEU A 69 5.89 3.92 -1.04
N GLU A 70 6.27 4.42 -2.21
CA GLU A 70 6.96 5.70 -2.35
C GLU A 70 6.13 6.85 -1.80
N HIS A 71 4.84 6.90 -2.15
CA HIS A 71 3.94 7.92 -1.63
C HIS A 71 3.83 7.86 -0.10
N LEU A 72 3.64 6.67 0.48
CA LEU A 72 3.57 6.47 1.93
C LEU A 72 4.87 6.85 2.66
N ARG A 73 6.05 6.58 2.06
CA ARG A 73 7.35 7.00 2.60
C ARG A 73 7.54 8.52 2.60
N SER A 74 6.97 9.22 1.62
CA SER A 74 7.03 10.68 1.58
C SER A 74 6.06 11.35 2.55
N ALA A 75 5.03 10.61 2.99
CA ALA A 75 3.98 11.09 3.88
C ALA A 75 4.26 10.84 5.38
N SER A 76 5.36 10.15 5.71
CA SER A 76 5.79 9.83 7.08
C SER A 76 6.63 10.91 7.74
#